data_AF-A0A645ASN0-F1
#
_entry.id   AF-A0A645ASN0-F1
#
_cell.length_a   1.000
_cell.length_b   1.000
_cell.length_c   1.000
_cell.angle_alpha   90.00
_cell.angle_beta   90.00
_cell.angle_gamma   90.00
#
_symmetry.space_group_name_H-M   'P 1'
#
loop_
_entity.id
_entity.type
_entity.pdbx_description
1 polymer ?
#
loop_
_entity_poly.entity_id
_entity_poly.type
_entity_poly.pdbx_seq_one_letter_code
_entity_poly.pdbx_strand_id
1 'polypeptide(L)'
;MAIIKNKTNYTIRFVAYRADGSEMHQKATKIPPNQSRYVSSTYTGGIDWFIITAFLRESSVQDHVDLDILPAIRDGDDALSFAKIGVEEKFVFVEDIDKKEFRFYRDEKEPEGEIHGW
;
A
#
# COMPACT_ATOMS: atom_id res chain seq x y z
N MET A 1 -8.38 12.32 0.07
CA MET A 1 -7.47 11.49 0.90
C MET A 1 -7.61 10.04 0.44
N ALA A 2 -6.51 9.36 0.15
CA ALA A 2 -6.56 7.98 -0.34
C ALA A 2 -6.74 7.02 0.83
N ILE A 3 -7.48 5.93 0.63
CA ILE A 3 -7.76 4.93 1.66
C ILE A 3 -7.40 3.56 1.13
N ILE A 4 -6.66 2.78 1.93
CA ILE A 4 -6.34 1.38 1.66
C ILE A 4 -6.90 0.53 2.77
N LYS A 5 -7.73 -0.45 2.40
CA LYS A 5 -8.31 -1.41 3.32
C LYS A 5 -7.68 -2.78 3.12
N ASN A 6 -7.26 -3.41 4.21
CA ASN A 6 -6.77 -4.78 4.18
C ASN A 6 -7.92 -5.75 4.50
N LYS A 7 -8.35 -6.54 3.51
CA LYS A 7 -9.36 -7.62 3.69
C LYS A 7 -8.75 -9.02 3.77
N THR A 8 -7.42 -9.11 3.86
CA THR A 8 -6.74 -10.39 4.08
C THR A 8 -6.75 -10.76 5.56
N ASN A 9 -6.41 -12.01 5.85
CA ASN A 9 -6.22 -12.49 7.23
C ASN A 9 -4.83 -12.18 7.80
N TYR A 10 -4.00 -11.44 7.05
CA TYR A 10 -2.61 -11.15 7.41
C TYR A 10 -2.45 -9.69 7.82
N THR A 11 -1.46 -9.41 8.69
CA THR A 11 -0.97 -8.04 8.83
C THR A 11 -0.05 -7.74 7.65
N ILE A 12 -0.39 -6.72 6.86
CA ILE A 12 0.35 -6.38 5.65
C ILE A 12 1.15 -5.10 5.89
N ARG A 13 2.37 -5.05 5.36
CA ARG A 13 3.17 -3.82 5.29
C ARG A 13 2.95 -3.14 3.95
N PHE A 14 2.78 -1.82 3.99
CA PHE A 14 2.69 -1.00 2.79
C PHE A 14 3.77 0.07 2.77
N VAL A 15 4.30 0.30 1.58
CA VAL A 15 5.22 1.40 1.28
C VAL A 15 4.63 2.19 0.12
N ALA A 16 4.57 3.52 0.26
CA ALA A 16 4.10 4.43 -0.77
C ALA A 16 5.26 5.19 -1.42
N TYR A 17 5.22 5.34 -2.74
CA TYR A 17 6.25 6.02 -3.52
C TYR A 17 5.64 7.16 -4.34
N ARG A 18 6.33 8.30 -4.37
CA ARG A 18 5.92 9.41 -5.21
C ARG A 18 6.24 9.12 -6.68
N ALA A 19 5.36 9.59 -7.56
CA ALA A 19 5.51 9.47 -9.01
C ALA A 19 6.80 10.12 -9.56
N ASP A 20 7.28 11.16 -8.88
CA ASP A 20 8.49 11.91 -9.22
C ASP A 20 9.78 11.22 -8.73
N GLY A 21 9.66 10.03 -8.13
CA GLY A 21 10.79 9.26 -7.63
C GLY A 21 11.39 9.81 -6.34
N SER A 22 10.76 10.79 -5.69
CA SER A 22 11.18 11.25 -4.36
C SER A 22 10.54 10.43 -3.24
N GLU A 23 11.22 10.35 -2.10
CA GLU A 23 10.74 9.57 -0.97
C GLU A 23 9.48 10.22 -0.42
N MET A 24 8.42 9.43 -0.31
CA MET A 24 7.27 9.85 0.48
C MET A 24 7.68 9.68 1.94
N HIS A 25 7.75 10.76 2.73
CA HIS A 25 8.12 10.70 4.14
C HIS A 25 7.08 9.92 4.96
N GLN A 26 7.14 8.60 4.84
CA GLN A 26 6.23 7.62 5.41
C GLN A 26 7.10 6.47 5.93
N LYS A 27 6.94 6.09 7.20
CA LYS A 27 7.49 4.81 7.67
C LYS A 27 6.68 3.69 7.00
N ALA A 28 7.26 2.52 6.74
CA ALA A 28 6.43 1.38 6.33
C ALA A 28 5.31 1.13 7.34
N THR A 29 4.08 1.04 6.85
CA THR A 29 2.88 0.99 7.70
C THR A 29 2.37 -0.41 7.77
N LYS A 30 1.98 -0.83 8.98
CA LYS A 30 1.25 -2.07 9.17
C LYS A 30 -0.25 -1.77 9.10
N ILE A 31 -0.97 -2.55 8.29
CA ILE A 31 -2.44 -2.60 8.29
C ILE A 31 -2.84 -3.99 8.78
N PRO A 32 -3.37 -4.12 10.00
CA PRO A 32 -3.95 -5.36 10.48
C PRO A 32 -5.11 -5.87 9.61
N PRO A 33 -5.51 -7.14 9.75
CA PRO A 33 -6.68 -7.69 9.08
C PRO A 33 -7.94 -6.84 9.33
N ASN A 34 -8.71 -6.60 8.27
CA ASN A 34 -9.97 -5.85 8.26
C ASN A 34 -9.87 -4.37 8.71
N GLN A 35 -8.67 -3.82 8.80
CA GLN A 35 -8.45 -2.40 9.11
C GLN A 35 -8.12 -1.59 7.86
N SER A 36 -8.25 -0.27 8.01
CA SER A 36 -7.94 0.70 6.97
C SER A 36 -6.82 1.64 7.39
N ARG A 37 -6.04 2.08 6.41
CA ARG A 37 -5.16 3.24 6.53
C ARG A 37 -5.53 4.28 5.52
N TYR A 38 -5.36 5.53 5.92
CA TYR A 38 -5.42 6.63 4.98
C TYR A 38 -4.03 7.16 4.65
N VAL A 39 -3.89 7.74 3.48
CA VAL A 39 -2.71 8.47 3.04
C VAL A 39 -3.13 9.92 2.83
N SER A 40 -2.71 10.80 3.73
CA SER A 40 -3.03 12.23 3.66
C SER A 40 -2.38 12.87 2.42
N SER A 41 -3.09 13.80 1.80
CA SER A 41 -2.58 14.63 0.69
C SER A 41 -1.39 15.50 1.11
N THR A 42 -1.21 15.76 2.40
CA THR A 42 -0.03 16.45 2.91
C THR A 42 1.25 15.64 2.69
N TYR A 43 1.17 14.30 2.73
CA TYR A 43 2.31 13.43 2.50
C TYR A 43 2.59 13.17 1.02
N THR A 44 1.58 13.34 0.16
CA THR A 44 1.76 13.21 -1.29
C THR A 44 2.54 14.42 -1.84
N GLY A 45 2.58 15.53 -1.07
CA GLY A 45 3.35 16.73 -1.38
C GLY A 45 3.13 17.22 -2.81
N GLY A 46 1.85 17.29 -3.20
CA GLY A 46 1.38 17.90 -4.44
C GLY A 46 1.26 16.98 -5.66
N ILE A 47 1.63 15.70 -5.56
CA ILE A 47 1.41 14.74 -6.66
C ILE A 47 -0.03 14.20 -6.64
N ASP A 48 -0.59 13.98 -7.83
CA ASP A 48 -1.95 13.46 -8.01
C ASP A 48 -2.08 11.95 -7.74
N TRP A 49 -0.95 11.23 -7.76
CA TRP A 49 -0.92 9.78 -7.58
C TRP A 49 0.42 9.30 -7.03
N PHE A 50 0.39 8.11 -6.44
CA PHE A 50 1.54 7.41 -5.86
C PHE A 50 1.40 5.90 -6.08
N ILE A 51 2.49 5.14 -5.89
CA ILE A 51 2.46 3.67 -5.97
C ILE A 51 2.47 3.12 -4.57
N ILE A 52 1.63 2.13 -4.28
CA ILE A 52 1.72 1.34 -3.07
C ILE A 52 2.16 -0.07 -3.41
N THR A 53 3.09 -0.62 -2.62
CA THR A 53 3.46 -2.03 -2.65
C THR A 53 3.13 -2.69 -1.32
N ALA A 54 2.57 -3.91 -1.38
CA ALA A 54 2.18 -4.72 -0.23
C ALA A 54 3.17 -5.86 0.02
N PHE A 55 3.51 -6.11 1.29
CA PHE A 55 4.43 -7.16 1.72
C PHE A 55 3.87 -7.92 2.93
N LEU A 56 4.25 -9.19 3.08
CA LEU A 56 4.02 -9.92 4.33
C LEU A 56 4.81 -9.29 5.48
N ARG A 57 4.31 -9.45 6.70
CA ARG A 57 4.97 -8.89 7.89
C ARG A 57 6.39 -9.42 8.08
N GLU A 58 6.60 -10.68 7.72
CA GLU A 58 7.84 -11.45 7.86
C GLU A 58 8.86 -11.11 6.77
N SER A 59 8.46 -10.38 5.72
CA SER A 59 9.39 -9.94 4.69
C SER A 59 10.54 -9.12 5.29
N SER A 60 11.71 -9.33 4.71
CA SER A 60 12.95 -8.63 5.07
C SER A 60 12.98 -7.16 4.62
N VAL A 61 11.94 -6.74 3.88
CA VAL A 61 11.77 -5.37 3.41
C VAL A 61 11.77 -4.42 4.61
N GLN A 62 12.82 -3.60 4.66
CA GLN A 62 13.03 -2.62 5.71
C GLN A 62 11.95 -1.52 5.63
N ASP A 63 11.72 -0.84 6.75
CA ASP A 63 10.67 0.20 6.82
C ASP A 63 10.94 1.42 5.92
N HIS A 64 12.11 1.43 5.25
CA HIS A 64 12.54 2.34 4.20
C HIS A 64 13.00 1.47 3.02
N VAL A 65 12.53 1.79 1.81
CA VAL A 65 13.00 1.13 0.59
C VAL A 65 13.71 2.18 -0.24
N ASP A 66 15.00 1.99 -0.45
CA ASP A 66 15.82 2.88 -1.26
C ASP A 66 15.26 2.95 -2.67
N LEU A 67 15.10 4.15 -3.22
CA LEU A 67 14.38 4.39 -4.49
C LEU A 67 15.12 3.80 -5.69
N ASP A 68 16.43 3.60 -5.57
CA ASP A 68 17.27 2.89 -6.54
C ASP A 68 16.92 1.39 -6.64
N ILE A 69 16.09 0.87 -5.73
CA ILE A 69 15.63 -0.52 -5.66
C ILE A 69 14.23 -0.66 -6.31
N LEU A 70 13.57 0.41 -6.79
CA LEU A 70 12.30 0.27 -7.53
C LEU A 70 12.37 -0.74 -8.70
N PRO A 71 13.49 -0.86 -9.45
CA PRO A 71 13.69 -1.96 -10.40
C PRO A 71 13.93 -3.32 -9.74
N ALA A 72 14.52 -3.38 -8.54
CA ALA A 72 14.81 -4.63 -7.81
C ALA A 72 13.62 -5.15 -6.98
N ILE A 73 12.63 -4.30 -6.64
CA ILE A 73 11.30 -4.74 -6.19
C ILE A 73 10.54 -5.42 -7.35
N ARG A 74 10.94 -5.12 -8.60
CA ARG A 74 10.41 -5.75 -9.82
C ARG A 74 10.95 -7.18 -10.03
N ASP A 75 12.10 -7.51 -9.42
CA ASP A 75 12.61 -8.88 -9.25
C ASP A 75 12.11 -9.53 -7.93
N GLY A 76 11.15 -8.88 -7.25
CA GLY A 76 10.83 -9.11 -5.84
C GLY A 76 10.23 -10.47 -5.51
N ASP A 77 11.04 -11.35 -4.92
CA ASP A 77 10.59 -12.58 -4.25
C ASP A 77 9.64 -12.30 -3.05
N ASP A 78 9.60 -11.07 -2.53
CA ASP A 78 8.90 -10.72 -1.28
C ASP A 78 7.63 -9.86 -1.46
N ALA A 79 7.40 -9.25 -2.62
CA ALA A 79 6.28 -8.34 -2.85
C ALA A 79 5.00 -9.10 -3.23
N LEU A 80 3.91 -8.87 -2.50
CA LEU A 80 2.63 -9.54 -2.75
C LEU A 80 1.86 -8.91 -3.91
N SER A 81 1.87 -7.57 -4.01
CA SER A 81 1.15 -6.83 -5.05
C SER A 81 1.55 -5.36 -5.03
N PHE A 82 1.28 -4.64 -6.12
CA PHE A 82 1.43 -3.19 -6.20
C PHE A 82 0.25 -2.54 -6.91
N ALA A 83 -0.01 -1.27 -6.60
CA ALA A 83 -1.07 -0.47 -7.24
C ALA A 83 -0.67 1.00 -7.38
N LYS A 84 -1.09 1.61 -8.49
CA LYS A 84 -1.12 3.06 -8.65
C LYS A 84 -2.39 3.60 -8.00
N ILE A 85 -2.27 4.53 -7.06
CA ILE A 85 -3.37 5.06 -6.27
C ILE A 85 -3.39 6.59 -6.36
N GLY A 86 -4.56 7.15 -6.67
CA GLY A 86 -4.81 8.59 -6.63
C GLY A 86 -5.09 9.10 -5.21
N VAL A 87 -4.84 10.39 -4.97
CA VAL A 87 -4.92 11.03 -3.63
C VAL A 87 -6.30 11.07 -2.97
N GLU A 88 -7.35 10.58 -3.64
CA GLU A 88 -8.73 10.49 -3.13
C GLU A 88 -9.39 9.15 -3.43
N GLU A 89 -8.61 8.14 -3.82
CA GLU A 89 -9.17 6.85 -4.22
C GLU A 89 -9.22 5.87 -3.04
N LYS A 90 -10.22 4.98 -3.09
CA LYS A 90 -10.40 3.89 -2.14
C LYS A 90 -9.99 2.57 -2.78
N PHE A 91 -9.04 1.89 -2.15
CA PHE A 91 -8.54 0.60 -2.59
C PHE A 91 -8.72 -0.46 -1.52
N VAL A 92 -8.96 -1.68 -1.98
CA VAL A 92 -9.05 -2.87 -1.15
C VAL A 92 -7.95 -3.82 -1.57
N PHE A 93 -7.20 -4.30 -0.59
CA PHE A 93 -6.23 -5.36 -0.73
C PHE A 93 -6.86 -6.69 -0.29
N VAL A 94 -6.91 -7.65 -1.21
CA VAL A 94 -7.50 -8.99 -1.00
C VAL A 94 -6.54 -10.09 -1.39
N GLU A 95 -6.82 -11.28 -0.85
CA GLU A 95 -6.26 -12.54 -1.29
C GLU A 95 -7.34 -13.30 -2.08
N ASP A 96 -7.02 -13.68 -3.31
CA ASP A 96 -7.78 -14.66 -4.08
C ASP A 96 -7.29 -16.06 -3.65
N ILE A 97 -8.06 -16.71 -2.78
CA ILE A 97 -7.70 -18.01 -2.18
C ILE A 97 -7.58 -19.10 -3.25
N ASP A 98 -8.43 -19.06 -4.28
CA ASP A 98 -8.46 -20.07 -5.34
C ASP A 98 -7.22 -19.95 -6.23
N LYS A 99 -6.78 -18.72 -6.49
CA LYS A 99 -5.58 -18.44 -7.30
C LYS A 99 -4.29 -18.32 -6.48
N LYS A 100 -4.38 -18.25 -5.15
CA LYS A 100 -3.28 -17.96 -4.23
C LYS A 100 -2.53 -16.67 -4.60
N GLU A 101 -3.28 -15.64 -4.96
CA GLU A 101 -2.73 -14.37 -5.41
C GLU A 101 -3.25 -13.21 -4.58
N PHE A 102 -2.42 -12.20 -4.39
CA PHE A 102 -2.80 -10.96 -3.73
C PHE A 102 -3.01 -9.84 -4.73
N ARG A 103 -4.07 -9.07 -4.55
CA ARG A 103 -4.46 -8.04 -5.53
C ARG A 103 -5.05 -6.82 -4.84
N PHE A 104 -4.78 -5.68 -5.47
CA PHE A 104 -5.50 -4.44 -5.21
C PHE A 104 -6.61 -4.23 -6.21
N TYR A 105 -7.75 -3.71 -5.76
CA TYR A 105 -8.77 -3.16 -6.65
C TYR A 105 -9.40 -1.91 -6.03
N ARG A 106 -9.86 -1.02 -6.90
CA ARG A 106 -10.57 0.19 -6.49
C ARG A 106 -12.00 -0.17 -6.10
N ASP A 107 -12.44 0.32 -4.95
CA ASP A 107 -13.81 0.13 -4.46
C ASP A 107 -14.32 1.38 -3.74
N GLU A 108 -15.09 2.19 -4.45
CA GLU A 108 -15.70 3.41 -3.91
C GLU A 108 -16.85 3.13 -2.93
N LYS A 109 -17.43 1.93 -2.97
CA LYS A 109 -18.55 1.54 -2.12
C LYS A 109 -18.07 0.96 -0.79
N GLU A 110 -16.79 0.63 -0.67
CA GLU A 110 -16.24 0.04 0.53
C GLU A 110 -16.31 1.04 1.70
N PRO A 111 -16.92 0.66 2.84
CA PRO A 111 -16.94 1.51 4.00
C PRO A 111 -15.52 1.67 4.54
N GLU A 112 -15.22 2.90 4.96
CA GLU A 112 -13.88 3.32 5.39
C GLU A 112 -13.37 2.51 6.60
N GLY A 113 -14.27 1.89 7.36
CA GLY A 113 -13.92 1.03 8.51
C GLY A 113 -13.32 1.85 9.65
N GLU A 114 -12.55 1.19 10.51
CA GLU A 114 -11.74 1.91 11.50
C GLU A 114 -10.56 2.56 10.78
N ILE A 115 -10.55 3.89 10.78
CA ILE A 115 -9.58 4.71 10.07
C ILE A 115 -8.42 5.00 11.02
N HIS A 116 -7.27 4.38 10.77
CA HIS A 116 -6.07 4.69 11.53
C HIS A 116 -5.20 5.71 10.83
N GLY A 117 -4.92 6.80 11.55
CA GLY A 117 -4.12 7.89 11.06
C GLY A 117 -2.63 7.73 11.11
N TRP A 118 -2.01 8.49 10.22
CA TRP A 118 -0.65 8.99 10.38
C TRP A 118 -0.65 10.14 11.36
#